data_AF-A0AAJ0DIR4-F1
#
_entry.id   AF-A0AAJ0DIR4-F1
#
_cell.length_a   1.000
_cell.length_b   1.000
_cell.length_c   1.000
_cell.angle_alpha   90.00
_cell.angle_beta   90.00
_cell.angle_gamma   90.00
#
_symmetry.space_group_name_H-M   'P 1'
#
loop_
_entity.id
_entity.type
_entity.pdbx_description
1 polymer ?
#
loop_
_entity_poly.entity_id
_entity_poly.type
_entity_poly.pdbx_seq_one_letter_code
_entity_poly.pdbx_strand_id
1 'polypeptide(L)'
;MPAKLKRKSSLSLADDSSEPCKRRFAEDEQAPPEPEITEAEPELELEPAPPDSDSAPPSDDRAARFAALRARHATSRKSNLDSTRAEARSAAVNPTQLSTLNRKRDVVAHKLLKSEVEGSGEDFERKRAWDWTVDESERWDERMAEKKARKEGVAFQDYNQEAGKVYERQIAQMVKAGTKEDGGDGRKGAYEKEKEEAIERAVRSGGLEIVETETGELIAVDKDGSYLSTDMAGMDTGVFGKKPSKDAVDRLVGDIKKAEEVRLKKRKERGRTDPMEEGGDITYINEKNKQFNMKLARFYDKYTTLRSVCTNEDGRLKRDRKTTHTLRPFGDVGTQQLK
;
A
#
# COMPACT_ATOMS: atom_id res chain seq x y z
N MET A 1 21.19 2.42 46.01
CA MET A 1 20.42 1.24 46.48
C MET A 1 19.32 0.93 45.47
N PRO A 2 19.07 -0.35 45.15
CA PRO A 2 18.75 -0.80 43.78
C PRO A 2 17.26 -0.97 43.45
N ALA A 3 17.04 -1.15 42.14
CA ALA A 3 15.81 -1.40 41.40
C ALA A 3 14.79 -2.36 42.04
N LYS A 4 13.50 -2.09 41.81
CA LYS A 4 12.43 -3.09 41.97
C LYS A 4 11.88 -3.50 40.60
N LEU A 5 12.42 -4.62 40.12
CA LEU A 5 11.80 -5.51 39.14
C LEU A 5 10.44 -5.99 39.68
N LYS A 6 9.39 -5.97 38.85
CA LYS A 6 8.22 -6.85 39.02
C LYS A 6 8.07 -7.72 37.78
N ARG A 7 8.32 -9.02 37.94
CA ARG A 7 7.97 -10.07 36.98
C ARG A 7 6.71 -10.80 37.48
N LYS A 8 5.86 -11.13 36.50
CA LYS A 8 4.99 -12.33 36.34
C LYS A 8 3.93 -12.68 37.41
N SER A 9 2.69 -12.80 36.92
CA SER A 9 1.65 -13.76 37.37
C SER A 9 1.14 -14.47 36.10
N SER A 10 1.62 -15.68 35.77
CA SER A 10 0.98 -16.99 36.06
C SER A 10 -0.41 -17.15 35.41
N LEU A 11 -0.44 -17.78 34.22
CA LEU A 11 -1.62 -18.43 33.67
C LEU A 11 -1.47 -19.93 33.98
N SER A 12 -2.44 -20.47 34.71
CA SER A 12 -2.48 -21.82 35.29
C SER A 12 -2.89 -22.90 34.28
N LEU A 13 -2.26 -24.07 34.45
CA LEU A 13 -2.55 -25.37 33.82
C LEU A 13 -3.93 -25.95 34.16
N ALA A 14 -4.54 -26.62 33.18
CA ALA A 14 -5.24 -27.91 33.24
C ALA A 14 -5.55 -28.30 31.77
N ASP A 15 -4.72 -29.07 31.07
CA ASP A 15 -4.58 -30.53 31.04
C ASP A 15 -5.80 -31.25 30.42
N ASP A 16 -5.69 -31.60 29.13
CA ASP A 16 -6.28 -32.85 28.61
C ASP A 16 -5.55 -33.32 27.32
N SER A 17 -5.01 -34.53 27.43
CA SER A 17 -4.66 -35.54 26.44
C SER A 17 -4.61 -35.19 24.93
N SER A 18 -3.40 -35.19 24.35
CA SER A 18 -3.13 -35.86 23.06
C SER A 18 -1.63 -35.95 22.79
N GLU A 19 -1.14 -37.20 22.72
CA GLU A 19 0.24 -37.53 22.45
C GLU A 19 0.71 -37.05 21.05
N PRO A 20 2.00 -36.73 20.88
CA PRO A 20 2.53 -36.12 19.67
C PRO A 20 2.54 -37.10 18.49
N CYS A 21 1.97 -36.63 17.37
CA CYS A 21 1.94 -37.29 16.08
C CYS A 21 3.36 -37.70 15.64
N LYS A 22 3.62 -39.01 15.74
CA LYS A 22 4.72 -39.71 15.08
C LYS A 22 4.68 -39.37 13.58
N ARG A 23 5.72 -38.67 13.12
CA ARG A 23 6.07 -38.56 11.70
C ARG A 23 6.19 -39.97 11.13
N ARG A 24 5.18 -40.38 10.36
CA ARG A 24 5.28 -41.50 9.44
C ARG A 24 6.24 -41.07 8.32
N PHE A 25 7.48 -41.55 8.40
CA PHE A 25 8.29 -41.74 7.21
C PHE A 25 7.53 -42.76 6.36
N ALA A 26 6.99 -42.32 5.24
CA ALA A 26 6.55 -43.21 4.18
C ALA A 26 7.81 -43.58 3.39
N GLU A 27 8.10 -44.88 3.36
CA GLU A 27 8.98 -45.49 2.37
C GLU A 27 8.32 -45.34 1.01
N ASP A 28 9.01 -44.65 0.10
CA ASP A 28 8.74 -44.73 -1.34
C ASP A 28 10.05 -45.18 -1.97
N GLU A 29 10.09 -46.46 -2.38
CA GLU A 29 11.09 -47.01 -3.28
C GLU A 29 10.88 -46.40 -4.65
N GLN A 30 11.72 -45.43 -5.03
CA GLN A 30 12.02 -45.20 -6.43
C GLN A 30 13.42 -44.58 -6.52
N ALA A 31 14.41 -45.40 -6.86
CA ALA A 31 15.73 -44.94 -7.25
C ALA A 31 15.71 -44.46 -8.72
N PRO A 32 16.21 -43.25 -9.01
CA PRO A 32 16.81 -42.93 -10.30
C PRO A 32 18.27 -42.42 -10.12
N PRO A 33 19.06 -42.45 -11.21
CA PRO A 33 20.50 -42.69 -11.16
C PRO A 33 21.35 -41.48 -10.74
N GLU A 34 22.52 -41.80 -10.20
CA GLU A 34 23.61 -40.92 -9.83
C GLU A 34 23.93 -39.87 -10.91
N PRO A 35 24.02 -38.57 -10.55
CA PRO A 35 24.78 -37.63 -11.36
C PRO A 35 26.26 -37.71 -11.00
N GLU A 36 27.06 -38.18 -11.96
CA GLU A 36 28.51 -38.04 -12.00
C GLU A 36 28.91 -36.57 -11.76
N ILE A 37 29.55 -36.31 -10.63
CA ILE A 37 30.21 -35.03 -10.38
C ILE A 37 31.60 -35.13 -10.99
N THR A 38 31.75 -34.58 -12.19
CA THR A 38 33.04 -34.25 -12.77
C THR A 38 33.72 -33.20 -11.89
N GLU A 39 34.74 -33.62 -11.17
CA GLU A 39 35.67 -32.77 -10.43
C GLU A 39 36.43 -31.88 -11.43
N ALA A 40 36.13 -30.58 -11.41
CA ALA A 40 36.97 -29.54 -11.99
C ALA A 40 37.80 -28.92 -10.85
N GLU A 41 39.02 -29.42 -10.70
CA GLU A 41 40.07 -28.86 -9.85
C GLU A 41 40.47 -27.46 -10.35
N PRO A 42 40.59 -26.44 -9.48
CA PRO A 42 41.50 -25.34 -9.75
C PRO A 42 42.90 -25.75 -9.26
N GLU A 43 43.77 -25.96 -10.24
CA GLU A 43 45.23 -26.05 -10.17
C GLU A 43 45.80 -25.08 -9.12
N LEU A 44 46.30 -25.62 -8.01
CA LEU A 44 47.19 -24.92 -7.10
C LEU A 44 48.53 -25.64 -7.13
N GLU A 45 49.52 -24.92 -7.65
CA GLU A 45 50.90 -25.33 -7.83
C GLU A 45 51.47 -25.99 -6.57
N LEU A 46 51.99 -27.20 -6.77
CA LEU A 46 52.75 -27.99 -5.81
C LEU A 46 54.10 -27.33 -5.53
N GLU A 47 54.26 -26.75 -4.35
CA GLU A 47 55.58 -26.64 -3.72
C GLU A 47 55.92 -27.93 -2.95
N PRO A 48 57.18 -28.40 -2.99
CA PRO A 48 57.55 -29.73 -2.53
C PRO A 48 57.47 -29.85 -1.00
N ALA A 49 56.84 -30.93 -0.54
CA ALA A 49 56.86 -31.36 0.85
C ALA A 49 58.33 -31.54 1.33
N PRO A 50 58.70 -31.01 2.52
CA PRO A 50 59.97 -31.36 3.13
C PRO A 50 59.92 -32.80 3.65
N PRO A 51 61.08 -33.46 3.79
CA PRO A 51 61.15 -34.89 4.05
C PRO A 51 60.60 -35.23 5.44
N ASP A 52 59.98 -36.41 5.52
CA ASP A 52 59.64 -37.09 6.75
C ASP A 52 60.81 -37.05 7.74
N SER A 53 60.65 -36.26 8.79
CA SER A 53 61.45 -36.39 10.01
C SER A 53 60.51 -36.86 11.11
N ASP A 54 60.63 -38.13 11.44
CA ASP A 54 60.12 -38.76 12.65
C ASP A 54 60.72 -38.08 13.89
N SER A 55 60.18 -36.91 14.23
CA SER A 55 60.23 -36.39 15.59
C SER A 55 58.91 -35.67 15.82
N ALA A 56 58.13 -36.15 16.80
CA ALA A 56 56.89 -35.50 17.18
C ALA A 56 57.18 -34.01 17.44
N PRO A 57 56.40 -33.07 16.84
CA PRO A 57 56.60 -31.64 17.12
C PRO A 57 56.53 -31.44 18.64
N PRO A 58 57.37 -30.57 19.22
CA PRO A 58 57.36 -30.33 20.66
C PRO A 58 55.92 -30.05 21.10
N SER A 59 55.57 -30.50 22.31
CA SER A 59 54.18 -30.43 22.83
C SER A 59 53.55 -29.04 22.66
N ASP A 60 54.38 -28.01 22.68
CA ASP A 60 54.01 -26.61 22.58
C ASP A 60 53.57 -26.21 21.15
N ASP A 61 54.23 -26.72 20.10
CA ASP A 61 53.81 -26.48 18.70
C ASP A 61 52.50 -27.19 18.39
N ARG A 62 52.32 -28.38 18.94
CA ARG A 62 51.06 -29.13 18.84
C ARG A 62 49.94 -28.37 19.58
N ALA A 63 50.22 -27.87 20.79
CA ALA A 63 49.26 -27.07 21.57
C ALA A 63 48.90 -25.75 20.87
N ALA A 64 49.87 -25.05 20.27
CA ALA A 64 49.67 -23.83 19.50
C ALA A 64 48.80 -24.08 18.26
N ARG A 65 49.05 -25.15 17.51
CA ARG A 65 48.22 -25.56 16.37
C ARG A 65 46.79 -25.92 16.81
N PHE A 66 46.62 -26.62 17.93
CA PHE A 66 45.29 -26.89 18.48
C PHE A 66 44.57 -25.63 18.98
N ALA A 67 45.30 -24.67 19.56
CA ALA A 67 44.73 -23.38 19.94
C ALA A 67 44.29 -22.56 18.71
N ALA A 68 45.09 -22.54 17.65
CA ALA A 68 44.73 -21.90 16.39
C ALA A 68 43.52 -22.56 15.73
N LEU A 69 43.45 -23.90 15.74
CA LEU A 69 42.31 -24.65 15.25
C LEU A 69 41.03 -24.33 16.06
N ARG A 70 41.12 -24.30 17.41
CA ARG A 70 40.01 -23.89 18.28
C ARG A 70 39.57 -22.45 18.02
N ALA A 71 40.50 -21.54 17.78
CA ALA A 71 40.18 -20.16 17.43
C ALA A 71 39.43 -20.09 16.09
N ARG A 72 39.85 -20.85 15.07
CA ARG A 72 39.17 -20.96 13.77
C ARG A 72 37.77 -21.60 13.89
N HIS A 73 37.61 -22.61 14.75
CA HIS A 73 36.30 -23.17 15.05
C HIS A 73 35.42 -22.18 15.83
N ALA A 74 35.99 -21.36 16.71
CA ALA A 74 35.24 -20.33 17.42
C ALA A 74 34.80 -19.18 16.50
N THR A 75 35.62 -18.77 15.53
CA THR A 75 35.25 -17.74 14.54
C THR A 75 34.18 -18.24 13.58
N SER A 76 34.32 -19.45 13.04
CA SER A 76 33.30 -20.06 12.17
C SER A 76 31.97 -20.28 12.88
N ARG A 77 31.98 -20.71 14.15
CA ARG A 77 30.75 -20.80 14.96
C ARG A 77 30.09 -19.43 15.16
N LYS A 78 30.88 -18.37 15.37
CA LYS A 78 30.36 -17.01 15.51
C LYS A 78 29.79 -16.49 14.19
N SER A 79 30.48 -16.68 13.07
CA SER A 79 29.98 -16.24 11.75
C SER A 79 28.67 -16.95 11.38
N ASN A 80 28.54 -18.25 11.66
CA ASN A 80 27.30 -19.00 11.42
C ASN A 80 26.16 -18.54 12.34
N LEU A 81 26.48 -18.13 13.57
CA LEU A 81 25.49 -17.54 14.46
C LEU A 81 25.06 -16.15 13.95
N ASP A 82 26.01 -15.33 13.51
CA ASP A 82 25.72 -13.99 13.05
C ASP A 82 24.98 -14.01 11.69
N SER A 83 25.24 -14.98 10.81
CA SER A 83 24.47 -15.19 9.58
C SER A 83 23.04 -15.63 9.88
N THR A 84 22.84 -16.62 10.76
CA THR A 84 21.49 -17.07 11.16
C THR A 84 20.70 -15.95 11.86
N ARG A 85 21.36 -15.12 12.68
CA ARG A 85 20.75 -13.91 13.26
C ARG A 85 20.42 -12.86 12.21
N ALA A 86 21.26 -12.66 11.20
CA ALA A 86 21.02 -11.72 10.11
C ALA A 86 19.83 -12.18 9.25
N GLU A 87 19.74 -13.47 8.91
CA GLU A 87 18.59 -14.06 8.21
C GLU A 87 17.31 -13.92 9.01
N ALA A 88 17.34 -14.24 10.31
CA ALA A 88 16.19 -14.05 11.19
C ALA A 88 15.75 -12.58 11.27
N ARG A 89 16.70 -11.63 11.26
CA ARG A 89 16.38 -10.18 11.20
C ARG A 89 15.79 -9.80 9.85
N SER A 90 16.37 -10.25 8.74
CA SER A 90 15.86 -9.99 7.39
C SER A 90 14.45 -10.54 7.20
N ALA A 91 14.16 -11.74 7.73
CA ALA A 91 12.84 -12.35 7.71
C ALA A 91 11.81 -11.63 8.61
N ALA A 92 12.25 -11.05 9.74
CA ALA A 92 11.38 -10.33 10.67
C ALA A 92 11.02 -8.90 10.23
N VAL A 93 11.68 -8.37 9.19
CA VAL A 93 11.50 -6.99 8.73
C VAL A 93 10.26 -6.90 7.83
N ASN A 94 9.24 -6.20 8.32
CA ASN A 94 8.05 -5.89 7.52
C ASN A 94 8.35 -4.81 6.47
N PRO A 95 7.97 -5.00 5.19
CA PRO A 95 8.27 -4.04 4.12
C PRO A 95 7.59 -2.68 4.35
N THR A 96 6.44 -2.66 5.01
CA THR A 96 5.73 -1.42 5.35
C THR A 96 6.51 -0.58 6.37
N GLN A 97 7.14 -1.23 7.36
CA GLN A 97 7.95 -0.56 8.37
C GLN A 97 9.25 0.00 7.77
N LEU A 98 9.87 -0.71 6.82
CA LEU A 98 11.05 -0.22 6.09
C LEU A 98 10.81 1.14 5.43
N SER A 99 9.68 1.32 4.74
CA SER A 99 9.37 2.60 4.10
C SER A 99 9.31 3.76 5.10
N THR A 100 8.77 3.52 6.30
CA THR A 100 8.69 4.55 7.34
C THR A 100 10.05 4.85 7.96
N LEU A 101 10.91 3.83 8.11
CA LEU A 101 12.27 4.02 8.61
C LEU A 101 13.13 4.78 7.59
N ASN A 102 13.01 4.46 6.30
CA ASN A 102 13.69 5.19 5.23
C ASN A 102 13.29 6.66 5.21
N ARG A 103 11.99 6.98 5.27
CA ARG A 103 11.52 8.37 5.39
C ARG A 103 12.11 9.09 6.59
N LYS A 104 12.20 8.43 7.75
CA LYS A 104 12.82 9.02 8.96
C LYS A 104 14.32 9.22 8.78
N ARG A 105 15.02 8.26 8.17
CA ARG A 105 16.44 8.36 7.83
C ARG A 105 16.69 9.56 6.91
N ASP A 106 15.89 9.72 5.87
CA ASP A 106 16.01 10.83 4.91
C ASP A 106 15.79 12.19 5.59
N VAL A 107 14.80 12.28 6.50
CA VAL A 107 14.56 13.49 7.31
C VAL A 107 15.73 13.80 8.24
N VAL A 108 16.34 12.79 8.86
CA VAL A 108 17.51 12.99 9.73
C VAL A 108 18.73 13.41 8.92
N ALA A 109 19.00 12.73 7.80
CA ALA A 109 20.10 13.07 6.90
C ALA A 109 19.96 14.50 6.37
N HIS A 110 18.75 14.92 5.98
CA HIS A 110 18.45 16.30 5.60
C HIS A 110 18.77 17.31 6.70
N LYS A 111 18.36 17.03 7.94
CA LYS A 111 18.63 17.91 9.09
C LYS A 111 20.11 17.98 9.45
N LEU A 112 20.82 16.85 9.36
CA LEU A 112 22.27 16.78 9.55
C LEU A 112 22.98 17.67 8.52
N LEU A 113 22.69 17.47 7.23
CA LEU A 113 23.24 18.29 6.14
C LEU A 113 22.93 19.78 6.33
N LYS A 114 21.71 20.11 6.76
CA LYS A 114 21.34 21.50 7.07
C LYS A 114 22.23 22.06 8.19
N SER A 115 22.43 21.33 9.28
CA SER A 115 23.27 21.77 10.40
C SER A 115 24.76 21.88 10.06
N GLU A 116 25.28 21.01 9.20
CA GLU A 116 26.67 21.05 8.74
C GLU A 116 26.92 22.29 7.86
N VAL A 117 25.99 22.58 6.94
CA VAL A 117 26.07 23.73 6.03
C VAL A 117 25.91 25.05 6.81
N GLU A 118 24.95 25.13 7.74
CA GLU A 118 24.81 26.29 8.63
C GLU A 118 26.04 26.46 9.55
N GLY A 119 26.63 25.37 10.02
CA GLY A 119 27.87 25.39 10.82
C GLY A 119 29.10 25.87 10.04
N SER A 120 29.11 25.66 8.72
CA SER A 120 30.13 26.22 7.81
C SER A 120 29.90 27.69 7.45
N GLY A 121 28.75 28.27 7.83
CA GLY A 121 28.37 29.66 7.51
C GLY A 121 27.76 29.85 6.12
N GLU A 122 27.41 28.75 5.42
CA GLU A 122 26.75 28.77 4.11
C GLU A 122 25.21 28.73 4.26
N ASP A 123 24.48 29.38 3.34
CA ASP A 123 23.02 29.31 3.26
C ASP A 123 22.57 27.98 2.60
N PHE A 124 22.03 27.04 3.38
CA PHE A 124 21.58 25.73 2.87
C PHE A 124 20.52 25.81 1.77
N GLU A 125 19.52 26.69 1.94
CA GLU A 125 18.43 26.83 0.97
C GLU A 125 18.92 27.45 -0.34
N ARG A 126 19.94 28.31 -0.27
CA ARG A 126 20.59 28.87 -1.46
C ARG A 126 21.32 27.77 -2.22
N LYS A 127 22.18 26.98 -1.57
CA LYS A 127 22.93 25.88 -2.21
C LYS A 127 21.98 24.89 -2.89
N ARG A 128 20.89 24.52 -2.21
CA ARG A 128 19.85 23.67 -2.78
C ARG A 128 19.14 24.29 -3.98
N ALA A 129 18.80 25.57 -3.91
CA ALA A 129 18.11 26.25 -5.01
C ALA A 129 18.95 26.26 -6.30
N TRP A 130 20.28 26.16 -6.19
CA TRP A 130 21.17 26.02 -7.34
C TRP A 130 21.14 24.63 -7.95
N ASP A 131 20.87 23.60 -7.16
CA ASP A 131 20.76 22.21 -7.63
C ASP A 131 19.39 21.89 -8.25
N TRP A 132 18.43 22.83 -8.22
CA TRP A 132 17.13 22.62 -8.87
C TRP A 132 17.25 22.59 -10.39
N THR A 133 16.96 21.42 -10.95
CA THR A 133 16.88 21.21 -12.40
C THR A 133 15.49 21.57 -12.92
N VAL A 134 15.41 21.99 -14.19
CA VAL A 134 14.14 22.30 -14.86
C VAL A 134 13.19 21.09 -14.80
N ASP A 135 13.67 19.89 -15.13
CA ASP A 135 12.90 18.65 -15.06
C ASP A 135 12.35 18.34 -13.66
N GLU A 136 13.09 18.66 -12.59
CA GLU A 136 12.62 18.47 -11.22
C GLU A 136 11.51 19.45 -10.87
N SER A 137 11.63 20.71 -11.32
CA SER A 137 10.60 21.72 -11.14
C SER A 137 9.32 21.37 -11.90
N GLU A 138 9.42 20.89 -13.15
CA GLU A 138 8.26 20.45 -13.94
C GLU A 138 7.55 19.27 -13.28
N ARG A 139 8.28 18.24 -12.84
CA ARG A 139 7.70 17.11 -12.08
C ARG A 139 7.09 17.54 -10.75
N TRP A 140 7.57 18.62 -10.14
CA TRP A 140 6.98 19.18 -8.93
C TRP A 140 5.67 19.89 -9.24
N ASP A 141 5.65 20.70 -10.30
CA ASP A 141 4.46 21.42 -10.76
C ASP A 141 3.38 20.45 -11.24
N GLU A 142 3.73 19.39 -11.96
CA GLU A 142 2.82 18.29 -12.32
C GLU A 142 2.21 17.65 -11.07
N ARG A 143 3.02 17.32 -10.06
CA ARG A 143 2.53 16.76 -8.79
C ARG A 143 1.61 17.73 -8.05
N MET A 144 1.88 19.03 -8.10
CA MET A 144 1.04 20.06 -7.47
C MET A 144 -0.26 20.27 -8.25
N ALA A 145 -0.21 20.23 -9.59
CA ALA A 145 -1.37 20.27 -10.47
C ALA A 145 -2.26 19.04 -10.26
N GLU A 146 -1.70 17.83 -10.19
CA GLU A 146 -2.44 16.61 -9.90
C GLU A 146 -3.11 16.68 -8.52
N LYS A 147 -2.40 17.14 -7.49
CA LYS A 147 -2.98 17.35 -6.15
C LYS A 147 -4.12 18.37 -6.18
N LYS A 148 -3.98 19.44 -6.96
CA LYS A 148 -5.02 20.47 -7.11
C LYS A 148 -6.24 19.90 -7.83
N ALA A 149 -6.06 19.22 -8.96
CA ALA A 149 -7.12 18.53 -9.69
C ALA A 149 -7.85 17.51 -8.81
N ARG A 150 -7.11 16.75 -7.99
CA ARG A 150 -7.70 15.82 -7.02
C ARG A 150 -8.55 16.53 -5.96
N LYS A 151 -8.14 17.71 -5.46
CA LYS A 151 -8.93 18.50 -4.51
C LYS A 151 -10.20 19.05 -5.17
N GLU A 152 -10.10 19.55 -6.38
CA GLU A 152 -11.23 20.09 -7.16
C GLU A 152 -12.23 18.98 -7.53
N GLY A 153 -11.72 17.78 -7.85
CA GLY A 153 -12.53 16.60 -8.14
C GLY A 153 -13.28 16.02 -6.93
N VAL A 154 -13.04 16.48 -5.69
CA VAL A 154 -13.81 16.07 -4.51
C VAL A 154 -15.14 16.82 -4.39
N ALA A 155 -15.23 18.02 -4.93
CA ALA A 155 -16.47 18.80 -4.88
C ALA A 155 -17.57 18.11 -5.70
N PHE A 156 -18.81 18.15 -5.20
CA PHE A 156 -19.97 17.68 -5.94
C PHE A 156 -20.18 18.56 -7.18
N GLN A 157 -20.28 17.93 -8.35
CA GLN A 157 -20.51 18.60 -9.63
C GLN A 157 -21.86 18.16 -10.22
N ASP A 158 -21.96 16.88 -10.58
CA ASP A 158 -23.16 16.26 -11.16
C ASP A 158 -23.40 14.86 -10.56
N TYR A 159 -24.66 14.42 -10.58
CA TYR A 159 -25.08 13.10 -10.11
C TYR A 159 -24.48 11.97 -10.94
N ASN A 160 -24.36 12.12 -12.27
CA ASN A 160 -23.77 11.08 -13.12
C ASN A 160 -22.29 10.86 -12.80
N GLN A 161 -21.55 11.96 -12.63
CA GLN A 161 -20.13 11.93 -12.30
C GLN A 161 -19.89 11.33 -10.91
N GLU A 162 -20.71 11.69 -9.92
CA GLU A 162 -20.62 11.09 -8.58
C GLU A 162 -20.99 9.61 -8.59
N ALA A 163 -22.00 9.21 -9.37
CA ALA A 163 -22.35 7.80 -9.55
C ALA A 163 -21.19 7.00 -10.19
N GLY A 164 -20.54 7.55 -11.22
CA GLY A 164 -19.34 6.97 -11.83
C GLY A 164 -18.22 6.76 -10.82
N LYS A 165 -17.87 7.78 -10.03
CA LYS A 165 -16.85 7.68 -8.97
C LYS A 165 -17.19 6.64 -7.89
N VAL A 166 -18.47 6.54 -7.52
CA VAL A 166 -18.93 5.52 -6.55
C VAL A 166 -18.80 4.13 -7.14
N TYR A 167 -19.18 3.94 -8.40
CA TYR A 167 -19.05 2.69 -9.13
C TYR A 167 -17.58 2.24 -9.27
N GLU A 168 -16.71 3.12 -9.75
CA GLU A 168 -15.26 2.85 -9.84
C GLU A 168 -14.65 2.47 -8.49
N ARG A 169 -15.05 3.18 -7.42
CA ARG A 169 -14.62 2.86 -6.06
C ARG A 169 -15.12 1.48 -5.62
N GLN A 170 -16.36 1.13 -5.92
CA GLN A 170 -16.94 -0.18 -5.62
C GLN A 170 -16.21 -1.29 -6.38
N ILE A 171 -15.93 -1.12 -7.67
CA ILE A 171 -15.12 -2.07 -8.45
C ILE A 171 -13.74 -2.23 -7.84
N ALA A 172 -13.03 -1.13 -7.55
CA ALA A 172 -11.70 -1.20 -6.97
C ALA A 172 -11.70 -1.92 -5.61
N GLN A 173 -12.74 -1.69 -4.78
CA GLN A 173 -12.93 -2.42 -3.53
C GLN A 173 -13.21 -3.90 -3.76
N MET A 174 -14.03 -4.24 -4.76
CA MET A 174 -14.34 -5.61 -5.13
C MET A 174 -13.10 -6.36 -5.64
N VAL A 175 -12.35 -5.78 -6.55
CA VAL A 175 -11.07 -6.33 -7.06
C VAL A 175 -10.12 -6.56 -5.89
N LYS A 176 -9.92 -5.54 -5.05
CA LYS A 176 -9.06 -5.64 -3.86
C LYS A 176 -9.51 -6.72 -2.87
N ALA A 177 -10.82 -6.91 -2.69
CA ALA A 177 -11.35 -7.95 -1.83
C ALA A 177 -11.11 -9.34 -2.44
N GLY A 178 -11.36 -9.51 -3.75
CA GLY A 178 -11.11 -10.76 -4.47
C GLY A 178 -9.63 -11.16 -4.41
N THR A 179 -8.70 -10.23 -4.67
CA THR A 179 -7.26 -10.53 -4.59
C THR A 179 -6.81 -10.98 -3.19
N LYS A 180 -7.49 -10.55 -2.13
CA LYS A 180 -7.15 -10.92 -0.75
C LYS A 180 -7.72 -12.26 -0.31
N GLU A 181 -8.93 -12.59 -0.77
CA GLU A 181 -9.63 -13.81 -0.37
C GLU A 181 -9.11 -15.04 -1.15
N ASP A 182 -8.82 -14.89 -2.44
CA ASP A 182 -8.53 -16.02 -3.35
C ASP A 182 -7.03 -16.28 -3.62
N GLY A 183 -6.13 -15.77 -2.76
CA GLY A 183 -4.70 -16.15 -2.81
C GLY A 183 -3.91 -15.70 -4.05
N GLY A 184 -4.37 -14.69 -4.80
CA GLY A 184 -3.58 -14.02 -5.85
C GLY A 184 -4.29 -13.84 -7.19
N ASP A 185 -5.16 -14.78 -7.58
CA ASP A 185 -5.85 -14.79 -8.89
C ASP A 185 -7.19 -14.01 -8.86
N GLY A 186 -7.75 -13.84 -7.65
CA GLY A 186 -8.96 -13.07 -7.41
C GLY A 186 -10.21 -13.62 -8.10
N ARG A 187 -11.35 -12.98 -7.83
CA ARG A 187 -12.66 -13.34 -8.41
C ARG A 187 -12.70 -13.34 -9.93
N LYS A 188 -11.86 -12.53 -10.58
CA LYS A 188 -11.77 -12.45 -12.03
C LYS A 188 -11.18 -13.74 -12.62
N GLY A 189 -10.11 -14.26 -12.02
CA GLY A 189 -9.51 -15.53 -12.45
C GLY A 189 -10.43 -16.74 -12.25
N ALA A 190 -11.23 -16.76 -11.17
CA ALA A 190 -12.22 -17.82 -10.98
C ALA A 190 -13.30 -17.83 -12.08
N TYR A 191 -13.77 -16.65 -12.50
CA TYR A 191 -14.70 -16.52 -13.62
C TYR A 191 -14.08 -16.91 -14.96
N GLU A 192 -12.80 -16.54 -15.18
CA GLU A 192 -12.06 -16.94 -16.39
C GLU A 192 -11.93 -18.47 -16.46
N LYS A 193 -11.63 -19.14 -15.34
CA LYS A 193 -11.62 -20.61 -15.26
C LYS A 193 -13.00 -21.23 -15.48
N GLU A 194 -14.05 -20.71 -14.87
CA GLU A 194 -15.41 -21.20 -15.09
C GLU A 194 -15.84 -21.02 -16.56
N LYS A 195 -15.42 -19.90 -17.20
CA LYS A 195 -15.63 -19.65 -18.63
C LYS A 195 -14.88 -20.66 -19.48
N GLU A 196 -13.61 -20.92 -19.19
CA GLU A 196 -12.78 -21.93 -19.87
C GLU A 196 -13.39 -23.33 -19.72
N GLU A 197 -13.77 -23.74 -18.51
CA GLU A 197 -14.42 -25.03 -18.26
C GLU A 197 -15.77 -25.16 -18.98
N ALA A 198 -16.53 -24.07 -19.08
CA ALA A 198 -17.79 -24.06 -19.82
C ALA A 198 -17.55 -24.23 -21.33
N ILE A 199 -16.53 -23.56 -21.87
CA ILE A 199 -16.10 -23.71 -23.27
C ILE A 199 -15.61 -25.14 -23.51
N GLU A 200 -14.74 -25.69 -22.65
CA GLU A 200 -14.26 -27.06 -22.75
C GLU A 200 -15.39 -28.09 -22.67
N ARG A 201 -16.38 -27.86 -21.80
CA ARG A 201 -17.57 -28.72 -21.69
C ARG A 201 -18.39 -28.70 -22.99
N ALA A 202 -18.56 -27.53 -23.59
CA ALA A 202 -19.28 -27.36 -24.85
C ALA A 202 -18.55 -28.02 -26.05
N VAL A 203 -17.22 -27.88 -26.08
CA VAL A 203 -16.34 -28.58 -27.04
C VAL A 203 -16.46 -30.10 -26.84
N ARG A 204 -16.36 -30.58 -25.59
CA ARG A 204 -16.47 -32.01 -25.26
C ARG A 204 -17.84 -32.59 -25.57
N SER A 205 -18.92 -31.81 -25.45
CA SER A 205 -20.27 -32.23 -25.84
C SER A 205 -20.51 -32.18 -27.35
N GLY A 206 -19.52 -31.75 -28.16
CA GLY A 206 -19.62 -31.66 -29.61
C GLY A 206 -20.58 -30.56 -30.11
N GLY A 207 -20.83 -29.57 -29.25
CA GLY A 207 -21.61 -28.36 -29.57
C GLY A 207 -20.73 -27.24 -30.13
N LEU A 208 -19.41 -27.32 -29.96
CA LEU A 208 -18.47 -26.34 -30.51
C LEU A 208 -17.46 -27.07 -31.39
N GLU A 209 -17.42 -26.72 -32.66
CA GLU A 209 -16.49 -27.25 -33.67
C GLU A 209 -15.31 -26.28 -33.82
N ILE A 210 -14.09 -26.79 -33.72
CA ILE A 210 -12.89 -25.98 -33.88
C ILE A 210 -12.60 -25.92 -35.38
N VAL A 211 -12.95 -24.81 -36.02
CA VAL A 211 -12.74 -24.59 -37.45
C VAL A 211 -11.46 -23.78 -37.64
N GLU A 212 -10.51 -24.34 -38.38
CA GLU A 212 -9.30 -23.63 -38.83
C GLU A 212 -9.67 -22.72 -40.01
N THR A 213 -9.52 -21.42 -39.82
CA THR A 213 -9.66 -20.44 -40.91
C THR A 213 -8.47 -20.51 -41.87
N GLU A 214 -8.63 -19.98 -43.09
CA GLU A 214 -7.58 -19.96 -44.13
C GLU A 214 -6.29 -19.22 -43.69
N THR A 215 -6.38 -18.44 -42.61
CA THR A 215 -5.27 -17.74 -41.96
C THR A 215 -4.60 -18.54 -40.82
N GLY A 216 -5.03 -19.78 -40.56
CA GLY A 216 -4.47 -20.65 -39.52
C GLY A 216 -4.92 -20.34 -38.09
N GLU A 217 -5.96 -19.52 -37.91
CA GLU A 217 -6.54 -19.23 -36.59
C GLU A 217 -7.66 -20.22 -36.28
N LEU A 218 -7.52 -20.94 -35.15
CA LEU A 218 -8.49 -21.92 -34.63
C LEU A 218 -9.63 -21.17 -33.94
N ILE A 219 -10.79 -21.10 -34.58
CA ILE A 219 -11.99 -20.45 -34.03
C ILE A 219 -12.98 -21.54 -33.60
N ALA A 220 -13.49 -21.45 -32.37
CA ALA A 220 -14.52 -22.36 -31.89
C ALA A 220 -15.90 -21.87 -32.36
N VAL A 221 -16.46 -22.52 -33.37
CA VAL A 221 -17.72 -22.17 -34.06
C VAL A 221 -18.80 -23.16 -33.65
N ASP A 222 -20.00 -22.67 -33.31
CA ASP A 222 -21.17 -23.52 -33.04
C ASP A 222 -21.69 -24.14 -34.35
N LYS A 223 -22.28 -25.34 -34.30
CA LYS A 223 -22.79 -26.07 -35.48
C LYS A 223 -23.82 -25.29 -36.31
N ASP A 224 -24.47 -24.31 -35.70
CA ASP A 224 -25.47 -23.46 -36.36
C ASP A 224 -24.88 -22.22 -37.05
N GLY A 225 -23.55 -22.06 -37.09
CA GLY A 225 -22.87 -20.99 -37.84
C GLY A 225 -23.10 -19.56 -37.32
N SER A 226 -23.69 -19.43 -36.13
CA SER A 226 -23.85 -18.17 -35.43
C SER A 226 -22.49 -17.76 -34.82
N TYR A 227 -21.81 -16.79 -35.43
CA TYR A 227 -20.58 -16.17 -34.90
C TYR A 227 -20.88 -15.46 -33.59
N LEU A 228 -20.88 -16.22 -32.51
CA LEU A 228 -21.01 -15.65 -31.18
C LEU A 228 -19.60 -15.40 -30.68
N SER A 229 -19.20 -14.13 -30.74
CA SER A 229 -18.13 -13.62 -29.88
C SER A 229 -18.35 -14.20 -28.48
N THR A 230 -17.30 -14.78 -27.89
CA THR A 230 -17.26 -15.60 -26.66
C THR A 230 -17.86 -14.92 -25.40
N ASP A 231 -18.48 -13.75 -25.54
CA ASP A 231 -19.18 -13.00 -24.51
C ASP A 231 -20.70 -13.14 -24.59
N MET A 232 -21.25 -13.75 -25.66
CA MET A 232 -22.69 -13.98 -25.83
C MET A 232 -23.06 -15.41 -26.27
N ALA A 233 -22.09 -16.30 -26.50
CA ALA A 233 -22.33 -17.65 -27.03
C ALA A 233 -22.79 -18.72 -26.01
N GLY A 234 -22.82 -18.39 -24.73
CA GLY A 234 -23.43 -19.22 -23.68
C GLY A 234 -24.77 -18.65 -23.20
N MET A 235 -25.38 -17.80 -24.03
CA MET A 235 -26.54 -16.96 -23.78
C MET A 235 -27.74 -17.38 -24.66
N ASP A 236 -27.84 -18.66 -25.02
CA ASP A 236 -29.07 -19.20 -25.58
C ASP A 236 -30.15 -19.10 -24.49
N THR A 237 -31.08 -18.13 -24.66
CA THR A 237 -32.42 -18.00 -24.05
C THR A 237 -32.57 -18.21 -22.51
N GLY A 238 -31.47 -18.38 -21.79
CA GLY A 238 -31.38 -18.75 -20.37
C GLY A 238 -30.77 -17.66 -19.49
N VAL A 239 -30.68 -16.42 -19.98
CA VAL A 239 -30.33 -15.22 -19.20
C VAL A 239 -31.21 -15.10 -17.95
N PHE A 240 -32.49 -15.44 -18.12
CA PHE A 240 -33.48 -15.45 -17.05
C PHE A 240 -33.42 -16.73 -16.18
N GLY A 241 -32.55 -17.69 -16.51
CA GLY A 241 -32.45 -19.00 -15.85
C GLY A 241 -31.15 -19.24 -15.06
N LYS A 242 -30.09 -18.44 -15.23
CA LYS A 242 -28.85 -18.59 -14.46
C LYS A 242 -29.05 -18.08 -13.04
N LYS A 243 -29.30 -19.01 -12.11
CA LYS A 243 -29.37 -18.72 -10.68
C LYS A 243 -27.93 -18.52 -10.18
N PRO A 244 -27.55 -17.32 -9.69
CA PRO A 244 -26.24 -17.15 -9.09
C PRO A 244 -26.09 -18.08 -7.89
N SER A 245 -24.86 -18.49 -7.59
CA SER A 245 -24.59 -19.28 -6.39
C SER A 245 -25.00 -18.48 -5.15
N LYS A 246 -25.54 -19.17 -4.13
CA LYS A 246 -25.99 -18.54 -2.89
C LYS A 246 -24.86 -17.73 -2.23
N ASP A 247 -23.64 -18.27 -2.27
CA ASP A 247 -22.45 -17.60 -1.74
C ASP A 247 -22.14 -16.28 -2.48
N ALA A 248 -22.35 -16.20 -3.79
CA ALA A 248 -22.19 -14.95 -4.54
C ALA A 248 -23.22 -13.89 -4.13
N VAL A 249 -24.47 -14.31 -3.88
CA VAL A 249 -25.54 -13.43 -3.38
C VAL A 249 -25.23 -12.94 -1.96
N ASP A 250 -24.81 -13.82 -1.06
CA ASP A 250 -24.48 -13.47 0.32
C ASP A 250 -23.30 -12.48 0.38
N ARG A 251 -22.29 -12.65 -0.48
CA ARG A 251 -21.19 -11.69 -0.64
C ARG A 251 -21.67 -10.33 -1.11
N LEU A 252 -22.52 -10.28 -2.14
CA LEU A 252 -23.10 -9.03 -2.64
C LEU A 252 -23.88 -8.30 -1.55
N VAL A 253 -24.74 -9.02 -0.82
CA VAL A 253 -25.50 -8.45 0.30
C VAL A 253 -24.57 -7.94 1.40
N GLY A 254 -23.50 -8.68 1.70
CA GLY A 254 -22.46 -8.25 2.63
C GLY A 254 -21.80 -6.94 2.21
N ASP A 255 -21.47 -6.80 0.93
CA ASP A 255 -20.82 -5.60 0.40
C ASP A 255 -21.77 -4.39 0.37
N ILE A 256 -23.05 -4.59 0.09
CA ILE A 256 -24.08 -3.54 0.20
C ILE A 256 -24.18 -3.05 1.65
N LYS A 257 -24.28 -3.97 2.63
CA LYS A 257 -24.37 -3.62 4.06
C LYS A 257 -23.12 -2.86 4.53
N LYS A 258 -21.92 -3.33 4.17
CA LYS A 258 -20.65 -2.63 4.49
C LYS A 258 -20.64 -1.21 3.91
N ALA A 259 -21.11 -1.03 2.67
CA ALA A 259 -21.18 0.29 2.05
C ALA A 259 -22.13 1.24 2.79
N GLU A 260 -23.29 0.74 3.22
CA GLU A 260 -24.24 1.49 4.05
C GLU A 260 -23.66 1.85 5.42
N GLU A 261 -23.02 0.91 6.11
CA GLU A 261 -22.38 1.13 7.40
C GLU A 261 -21.31 2.22 7.32
N VAL A 262 -20.46 2.20 6.29
CA VAL A 262 -19.44 3.23 6.07
C VAL A 262 -20.09 4.59 5.82
N ARG A 263 -21.18 4.65 5.05
CA ARG A 263 -21.95 5.88 4.80
C ARG A 263 -22.56 6.44 6.09
N LEU A 264 -23.16 5.58 6.91
CA LEU A 264 -23.75 5.94 8.20
C LEU A 264 -22.69 6.40 9.20
N LYS A 265 -21.55 5.71 9.27
CA LYS A 265 -20.42 6.10 10.12
C LYS A 265 -19.89 7.49 9.77
N LYS A 266 -19.64 7.76 8.47
CA LYS A 266 -19.21 9.09 8.01
C LYS A 266 -20.24 10.19 8.29
N ARG A 267 -21.53 9.87 8.20
CA ARG A 267 -22.60 10.81 8.57
C ARG A 267 -22.60 11.08 10.07
N LYS A 268 -22.45 10.05 10.90
CA LYS A 268 -22.38 10.15 12.36
C LYS A 268 -21.16 10.95 12.81
N GLU A 269 -19.99 10.72 12.21
CA GLU A 269 -18.76 11.45 12.52
C GLU A 269 -18.92 12.95 12.26
N ARG A 270 -19.44 13.35 11.08
CA ARG A 270 -19.74 14.76 10.77
C ARG A 270 -20.85 15.38 11.63
N GLY A 271 -21.74 14.55 12.17
CA GLY A 271 -22.81 14.98 13.07
C GLY A 271 -22.38 15.02 14.54
N ARG A 272 -21.28 14.36 14.90
CA ARG A 272 -20.73 14.29 16.26
C ARG A 272 -19.65 15.34 16.51
N THR A 273 -19.03 15.89 15.47
CA THR A 273 -18.15 17.06 15.57
C THR A 273 -18.98 18.27 16.00
N ASP A 274 -19.34 18.28 17.27
CA ASP A 274 -19.98 19.38 17.95
C ASP A 274 -18.87 20.32 18.40
N PRO A 275 -19.01 21.63 18.16
CA PRO A 275 -18.06 22.63 18.66
C PRO A 275 -17.84 22.55 20.19
N MET A 276 -18.73 21.85 20.91
CA MET A 276 -18.62 21.57 22.33
C MET A 276 -17.38 20.74 22.70
N GLU A 277 -16.94 19.79 21.86
CA GLU A 277 -15.72 19.01 22.10
C GLU A 277 -14.45 19.88 21.94
N GLU A 278 -14.59 21.04 21.28
CA GLU A 278 -13.51 21.97 20.94
C GLU A 278 -13.63 23.31 21.68
N GLY A 279 -14.47 23.40 22.72
CA GLY A 279 -14.55 24.56 23.62
C GLY A 279 -15.21 25.82 23.04
N GLY A 280 -16.00 25.70 21.96
CA GLY A 280 -16.70 26.84 21.36
C GLY A 280 -18.02 27.21 22.06
N ASP A 281 -18.38 28.49 22.02
CA ASP A 281 -19.63 29.01 22.57
C ASP A 281 -20.87 28.45 21.85
N ILE A 282 -21.88 28.07 22.64
CA ILE A 282 -23.14 27.52 22.13
C ILE A 282 -24.02 28.66 21.63
N THR A 283 -24.10 28.83 20.31
CA THR A 283 -24.93 29.86 19.65
C THR A 283 -26.37 29.41 19.35
N TYR A 284 -26.76 28.20 19.75
CA TYR A 284 -28.04 27.60 19.42
C TYR A 284 -28.78 27.04 20.64
N ILE A 285 -30.12 27.11 20.61
CA ILE A 285 -30.99 26.59 21.67
C ILE A 285 -31.50 25.18 21.36
N ASN A 286 -31.69 24.84 20.08
CA ASN A 286 -32.19 23.54 19.65
C ASN A 286 -31.39 22.98 18.45
N GLU A 287 -31.54 21.68 18.15
CA GLU A 287 -30.79 21.02 17.07
C GLU A 287 -31.12 21.58 15.67
N LYS A 288 -32.36 22.05 15.46
CA LYS A 288 -32.74 22.69 14.18
C LYS A 288 -32.08 24.07 14.02
N ASN A 289 -31.95 24.81 15.12
CA ASN A 289 -31.29 26.11 15.22
C ASN A 289 -29.78 25.91 15.02
N LYS A 290 -29.19 24.85 15.57
CA LYS A 290 -27.82 24.45 15.25
C LYS A 290 -27.61 24.24 13.75
N GLN A 291 -28.46 23.44 13.10
CA GLN A 291 -28.37 23.19 11.66
C GLN A 291 -28.56 24.48 10.85
N PHE A 292 -29.43 25.37 11.31
CA PHE A 292 -29.64 26.68 10.70
C PHE A 292 -28.43 27.60 10.85
N ASN A 293 -27.86 27.72 12.05
CA ASN A 293 -26.64 28.49 12.31
C ASN A 293 -25.46 27.91 11.51
N MET A 294 -25.34 26.58 11.42
CA MET A 294 -24.32 25.93 10.58
C MET A 294 -24.53 26.23 9.09
N LYS A 295 -25.78 26.39 8.62
CA LYS A 295 -26.07 26.83 7.27
C LYS A 295 -25.64 28.29 7.09
N LEU A 296 -26.00 29.19 8.02
CA LEU A 296 -25.61 30.59 7.97
C LEU A 296 -24.09 30.76 7.98
N ALA A 297 -23.40 30.02 8.87
CA ALA A 297 -21.95 30.01 8.98
C ALA A 297 -21.28 29.75 7.62
N ARG A 298 -21.73 28.71 6.90
CA ARG A 298 -21.20 28.36 5.57
C ARG A 298 -21.33 29.47 4.53
N PHE A 299 -22.40 30.28 4.58
CA PHE A 299 -22.65 31.34 3.60
C PHE A 299 -22.07 32.69 4.01
N TYR A 300 -22.20 33.06 5.29
CA TYR A 300 -21.99 34.41 5.76
C TYR A 300 -20.70 34.62 6.53
N ASP A 301 -20.09 33.59 7.14
CA ASP A 301 -18.84 33.77 7.92
C ASP A 301 -17.71 34.36 7.07
N LYS A 302 -17.67 34.02 5.78
CA LYS A 302 -16.74 34.63 4.82
C LYS A 302 -16.84 36.16 4.76
N TYR A 303 -18.03 36.72 5.02
CA TYR A 303 -18.31 38.15 4.97
C TYR A 303 -18.42 38.81 6.37
N THR A 304 -18.80 38.05 7.40
CA THR A 304 -19.03 38.57 8.77
C THR A 304 -17.79 38.50 9.66
N THR A 305 -16.77 37.71 9.29
CA THR A 305 -15.48 37.64 10.00
C THR A 305 -14.76 39.00 10.11
N LEU A 306 -14.81 39.84 9.08
CA LEU A 306 -14.26 41.20 9.16
C LEU A 306 -14.99 42.08 10.17
N ARG A 307 -16.27 41.80 10.44
CA ARG A 307 -17.09 42.55 11.40
C ARG A 307 -16.87 42.09 12.85
N SER A 308 -16.70 40.78 13.09
CA SER A 308 -16.48 40.26 14.44
C SER A 308 -15.11 40.61 15.02
N VAL A 309 -14.07 40.74 14.19
CA VAL A 309 -12.73 41.19 14.62
C VAL A 309 -12.72 42.67 15.04
N CYS A 310 -13.72 43.47 14.64
CA CYS A 310 -13.79 44.90 14.95
C CYS A 310 -14.53 45.23 16.26
N THR A 311 -15.11 44.25 16.95
CA THR A 311 -15.86 44.48 18.20
C THR A 311 -15.21 43.73 19.36
N ASN A 312 -14.40 44.43 20.14
CA ASN A 312 -14.12 44.03 21.51
C ASN A 312 -15.36 44.32 22.40
N GLU A 313 -15.43 43.68 23.55
CA GLU A 313 -16.52 43.72 24.56
C GLU A 313 -16.94 45.13 25.02
N ASP A 314 -16.19 46.18 24.68
CA ASP A 314 -16.49 47.59 25.01
C ASP A 314 -17.10 48.41 23.85
N GLY A 315 -17.50 47.80 22.74
CA GLY A 315 -18.27 48.49 21.68
C GLY A 315 -17.53 49.61 20.93
N ARG A 316 -16.20 49.74 21.05
CA ARG A 316 -15.38 50.69 20.27
C ARG A 316 -14.68 50.00 19.10
N LEU A 317 -14.94 50.50 17.89
CA LEU A 317 -14.26 50.08 16.66
C LEU A 317 -12.74 50.35 16.76
N LYS A 318 -11.92 49.30 16.61
CA LYS A 318 -10.49 49.45 16.31
C LYS A 318 -10.33 50.01 14.90
N ARG A 319 -9.75 51.21 14.77
CA ARG A 319 -9.24 51.71 13.50
C ARG A 319 -7.90 51.02 13.23
N ASP A 320 -7.92 49.89 12.54
CA ASP A 320 -6.70 49.29 12.01
C ASP A 320 -6.20 50.12 10.82
N ARG A 321 -5.26 51.04 11.11
CA ARG A 321 -4.44 51.71 10.10
C ARG A 321 -3.40 50.72 9.56
N LYS A 322 -3.77 49.75 8.72
CA LYS A 322 -2.79 49.03 7.89
C LYS A 322 -3.40 48.17 6.78
N THR A 323 -4.12 48.77 5.86
CA THR A 323 -4.37 48.19 4.53
C THR A 323 -4.55 49.32 3.50
N THR A 324 -3.45 49.96 3.09
CA THR A 324 -3.43 50.72 1.84
C THR A 324 -3.30 49.73 0.69
N HIS A 325 -4.43 49.14 0.26
CA HIS A 325 -4.51 48.51 -1.06
C HIS A 325 -4.85 49.61 -2.06
N THR A 326 -3.87 50.00 -2.88
CA THR A 326 -4.01 50.97 -3.95
C THR A 326 -4.96 50.44 -5.03
N LEU A 327 -6.23 50.84 -4.98
CA LEU A 327 -7.12 50.69 -6.12
C LEU A 327 -6.58 51.54 -7.29
N ARG A 328 -6.16 50.87 -8.37
CA ARG A 328 -5.99 51.51 -9.68
C ARG A 328 -7.37 51.95 -10.19
N PRO A 329 -7.57 53.21 -10.59
CA PRO A 329 -8.82 53.66 -11.19
C PRO A 329 -8.98 53.05 -12.59
N PHE A 330 -10.21 52.59 -12.86
CA PHE A 330 -10.70 52.14 -14.16
C PHE A 330 -10.41 53.20 -15.23
N GLY A 331 -9.70 52.80 -16.28
CA GLY A 331 -9.43 53.62 -17.46
C GLY A 331 -10.68 53.82 -18.31
N ASP A 332 -10.85 55.07 -18.69
CA ASP A 332 -11.92 55.69 -19.45
C ASP A 332 -12.18 55.01 -20.82
N VAL A 333 -13.46 54.80 -21.13
CA VAL A 333 -13.92 54.22 -22.41
C VAL A 333 -13.91 55.35 -23.44
N GLY A 334 -12.79 55.48 -24.15
CA GLY A 334 -12.62 56.44 -25.24
C GLY A 334 -13.56 56.15 -26.40
N THR A 335 -14.52 57.05 -26.62
CA THR A 335 -15.27 57.24 -27.85
C THR A 335 -14.31 57.64 -28.97
N GLN A 336 -14.13 56.79 -29.99
CA GLN A 336 -13.58 57.21 -31.28
C GLN A 336 -14.68 57.28 -32.32
N GLN A 337 -14.85 58.52 -32.79
CA GLN A 337 -15.70 58.96 -33.87
C GLN A 337 -15.28 58.35 -35.21
N LEU A 338 -16.29 58.03 -36.02
CA LEU A 338 -16.18 57.80 -37.45
C LEU A 338 -15.52 58.99 -38.16
N LYS A 339 -14.53 58.70 -39.02
CA LYS A 339 -14.30 59.39 -40.30
C LYS A 339 -13.54 58.48 -41.25
#